data_AF-A0A4Y9T5G5-F1
#
_entry.id   AF-A0A4Y9T5G5-F1
#
_cell.length_a   1.000
_cell.length_b   1.000
_cell.length_c   1.000
_cell.angle_alpha   90.00
_cell.angle_beta   90.00
_cell.angle_gamma   90.00
#
_symmetry.space_group_name_H-M   'P 1'
#
loop_
_entity.id
_entity.type
_entity.pdbx_description
1 polymer ?
#
loop_
_entity_poly.entity_id
_entity_poly.type
_entity_poly.pdbx_seq_one_letter_code
_entity_poly.pdbx_strand_id
1 'polypeptide(L)'
;MERTPIPEELQRFVLTSIPSVPFLEALLLLRGDPAQQWHPDTLARRLYIRDRMAQSLLEDLCRAGMAVRCAPPAEHCFHYQPSSTAMRRRIDQLADLYSKQLVEVTTLIHSSLERKAQQFADAFKLRKDS
;
A
#
# COMPACT_ATOMS: atom_id res chain seq x y z
N MET A 1 2.98 -29.39 0.19
CA MET A 1 3.35 -28.18 0.94
C MET A 1 2.06 -27.59 1.48
N GLU A 2 1.84 -27.65 2.78
CA GLU A 2 0.65 -27.05 3.40
C GLU A 2 0.78 -25.53 3.31
N ARG A 3 -0.12 -24.89 2.57
CA ARG A 3 -0.22 -23.44 2.50
C ARG A 3 -0.94 -22.96 3.75
N THR A 4 -0.23 -22.31 4.65
CA THR A 4 -0.86 -21.67 5.80
C THR A 4 -1.76 -20.54 5.30
N PRO A 5 -3.07 -20.56 5.60
CA PRO A 5 -3.99 -19.51 5.15
C PRO A 5 -3.61 -18.16 5.76
N ILE A 6 -3.78 -17.08 5.00
CA ILE A 6 -3.57 -15.72 5.48
C ILE A 6 -4.53 -15.46 6.66
N PRO A 7 -4.06 -15.01 7.83
CA PRO A 7 -4.93 -14.69 8.96
C PRO A 7 -5.99 -13.64 8.60
N GLU A 8 -7.23 -13.82 9.06
CA GLU A 8 -8.37 -12.96 8.68
C GLU A 8 -8.14 -11.47 8.97
N GLU A 9 -7.51 -11.15 10.09
CA GLU A 9 -7.18 -9.75 10.43
C GLU A 9 -6.25 -9.11 9.41
N LEU A 10 -5.29 -9.89 8.90
CA LEU A 10 -4.32 -9.43 7.91
C LEU A 10 -4.96 -9.35 6.52
N GLN A 11 -5.84 -10.29 6.17
CA GLN A 11 -6.64 -10.19 4.96
C GLN A 11 -7.47 -8.90 4.96
N ARG A 12 -8.17 -8.62 6.07
CA ARG A 12 -8.96 -7.41 6.24
C ARG A 12 -8.09 -6.17 6.07
N PHE A 13 -6.91 -6.15 6.70
CA PHE A 13 -5.96 -5.05 6.56
C PHE A 13 -5.53 -4.82 5.10
N VAL A 14 -5.18 -5.88 4.37
CA VAL A 14 -4.82 -5.77 2.94
C VAL A 14 -5.99 -5.20 2.14
N LEU A 15 -7.20 -5.74 2.31
CA LEU A 15 -8.38 -5.32 1.56
C LEU A 15 -8.79 -3.87 1.83
N THR A 16 -8.58 -3.37 3.06
CA THR A 16 -8.99 -2.02 3.46
C THR A 16 -7.91 -0.96 3.25
N SER A 17 -6.63 -1.33 3.35
CA SER A 17 -5.53 -0.36 3.51
C SER A 17 -4.46 -0.47 2.44
N ILE A 18 -4.46 -1.52 1.62
CA ILE A 18 -3.46 -1.74 0.57
C ILE A 18 -4.16 -1.73 -0.80
N PRO A 19 -4.27 -0.57 -1.46
CA PRO A 19 -5.07 -0.42 -2.67
C PRO A 19 -4.43 -1.05 -3.91
N SER A 20 -3.12 -1.29 -3.93
CA SER A 20 -2.43 -1.83 -5.10
C SER A 20 -1.08 -2.46 -4.72
N VAL A 21 -0.53 -3.28 -5.62
CA VAL A 21 0.82 -3.86 -5.45
C VAL A 21 1.90 -2.76 -5.41
N PRO A 22 1.93 -1.75 -6.31
CA PRO A 22 2.90 -0.65 -6.21
C PRO A 22 2.85 0.12 -4.88
N PHE A 23 1.65 0.26 -4.29
CA PHE A 23 1.51 0.85 -2.96
C PHE A 23 2.17 0.00 -1.88
N LEU A 24 1.94 -1.33 -1.90
CA LEU A 24 2.59 -2.25 -0.96
C LEU A 24 4.11 -2.21 -1.12
N GLU A 25 4.61 -2.27 -2.35
CA GLU A 25 6.05 -2.23 -2.62
C GLU A 25 6.68 -0.92 -2.15
N ALA A 26 6.03 0.22 -2.40
CA ALA A 26 6.48 1.51 -1.88
C ALA A 26 6.55 1.51 -0.34
N LEU A 27 5.51 0.98 0.32
CA LEU A 27 5.49 0.84 1.78
C LEU A 27 6.65 -0.03 2.30
N LEU A 28 6.90 -1.18 1.65
CA LEU A 28 7.95 -2.10 2.06
C LEU A 28 9.36 -1.54 1.82
N LEU A 29 9.55 -0.76 0.76
CA LEU A 29 10.77 0.00 0.53
C LEU A 29 11.04 1.00 1.66
N LEU A 30 10.05 1.83 1.99
CA LEU A 30 10.14 2.81 3.08
C LEU A 30 10.43 2.13 4.43
N ARG A 31 9.75 1.01 4.70
CA ARG A 31 9.96 0.21 5.91
C ARG A 31 11.36 -0.40 5.98
N GLY A 32 11.93 -0.80 4.84
CA GLY A 32 13.25 -1.43 4.76
C GLY A 32 14.38 -0.51 5.20
N ASP A 33 14.20 0.81 5.07
CA ASP A 33 15.12 1.82 5.57
C ASP A 33 14.36 2.97 6.26
N PRO A 34 13.98 2.80 7.55
CA PRO A 34 13.19 3.79 8.29
C PRO A 34 13.90 5.12 8.55
N ALA A 35 15.24 5.12 8.52
CA ALA A 35 16.05 6.32 8.75
C ALA A 35 16.25 7.13 7.46
N GLN A 36 16.09 6.48 6.30
CA GLN A 36 16.20 7.14 5.00
C GLN A 36 15.04 8.12 4.74
N GLN A 37 15.40 9.28 4.22
CA GLN A 37 14.47 10.21 3.59
C GLN A 37 14.19 9.78 2.15
N TRP A 38 12.91 9.70 1.81
CA TRP A 38 12.42 9.26 0.52
C TRP A 38 11.97 10.44 -0.31
N HIS A 39 12.57 10.57 -1.49
CA HIS A 39 12.13 11.50 -2.52
C HIS A 39 11.41 10.75 -3.64
N PRO A 40 10.48 11.41 -4.36
CA PRO A 40 9.71 10.78 -5.44
C PRO A 40 10.58 10.18 -6.53
N ASP A 41 11.66 10.86 -6.91
CA ASP A 41 12.62 10.39 -7.92
C ASP A 41 13.33 9.10 -7.48
N THR A 42 13.69 9.01 -6.20
CA THR A 42 14.37 7.86 -5.61
C THR A 42 13.43 6.65 -5.56
N LEU A 43 12.18 6.88 -5.16
CA LEU A 43 11.16 5.84 -5.17
C LEU A 43 10.84 5.38 -6.60
N ALA A 44 10.71 6.32 -7.54
CA ALA A 44 10.44 6.06 -8.95
C ALA A 44 11.50 5.15 -9.57
N ARG A 45 12.78 5.45 -9.34
CA ARG A 45 13.91 4.62 -9.80
C ARG A 45 13.87 3.22 -9.20
N ARG A 46 13.60 3.07 -7.90
CA ARG A 46 13.59 1.75 -7.24
C ARG A 46 12.41 0.88 -7.69
N LEU A 47 11.26 1.49 -7.98
CA LEU A 47 10.06 0.77 -8.44
C LEU A 47 9.94 0.67 -9.96
N TYR A 48 10.85 1.29 -10.72
CA TYR A 48 10.78 1.41 -12.19
C TYR A 48 9.46 2.02 -12.70
N ILE A 49 9.03 3.11 -12.04
CA ILE A 49 7.79 3.82 -12.34
C ILE A 49 8.07 5.29 -12.68
N ARG A 50 7.04 6.01 -13.15
CA ARG A 50 7.15 7.46 -13.42
C ARG A 50 7.11 8.26 -12.12
N ASP A 51 7.86 9.36 -12.05
CA ASP A 51 7.94 10.26 -10.89
C ASP A 51 6.58 10.73 -10.39
N ARG A 52 5.65 11.08 -11.29
CA ARG A 52 4.28 11.45 -10.91
C ARG A 52 3.59 10.34 -10.11
N MET A 53 3.74 9.09 -10.53
CA MET A 53 3.14 7.96 -9.82
C MET A 53 3.82 7.73 -8.47
N ALA A 54 5.15 7.83 -8.41
CA ALA A 54 5.89 7.74 -7.15
C ALA A 54 5.48 8.83 -6.14
N GLN A 55 5.31 10.08 -6.60
CA GLN A 55 4.77 11.17 -5.79
C GLN A 55 3.39 10.80 -5.24
N SER A 56 2.46 10.35 -6.09
CA SER A 56 1.13 9.95 -5.65
C SER A 56 1.18 8.80 -4.63
N LEU A 57 2.03 7.79 -4.82
CA LEU A 57 2.20 6.71 -3.85
C LEU A 57 2.68 7.22 -2.48
N LEU A 58 3.66 8.12 -2.45
CA LEU A 58 4.15 8.72 -1.20
C LEU A 58 3.07 9.54 -0.49
N GLU A 59 2.27 10.28 -1.26
CA GLU A 59 1.15 11.04 -0.71
C GLU A 59 0.03 10.13 -0.17
N ASP A 60 -0.26 9.04 -0.87
CA ASP A 60 -1.24 8.03 -0.44
C ASP A 60 -0.78 7.36 0.85
N LEU A 61 0.51 7.03 0.97
CA LEU A 61 1.11 6.46 2.19
C LEU A 61 1.00 7.42 3.38
N CYS A 62 1.16 8.73 3.15
CA CYS A 62 0.90 9.76 4.16
C CYS A 62 -0.57 9.80 4.57
N ARG A 63 -1.49 9.81 3.60
CA ARG A 63 -2.94 9.82 3.89
C ARG A 63 -3.39 8.55 4.61
N ALA A 64 -2.76 7.42 4.35
CA ALA A 64 -2.99 6.16 5.04
C ALA A 64 -2.36 6.10 6.45
N GLY A 65 -1.61 7.13 6.86
CA GLY A 65 -0.93 7.18 8.16
C GLY A 65 0.20 6.17 8.28
N MET A 66 0.85 5.80 7.17
CA MET A 66 1.98 4.86 7.13
C MET A 66 3.33 5.56 6.96
N ALA A 67 3.31 6.76 6.38
CA ALA A 67 4.45 7.65 6.23
C ALA A 67 4.05 9.07 6.65
N VAL A 68 5.04 9.95 6.75
CA VAL A 68 4.80 11.39 6.94
C VAL A 68 5.71 12.19 6.02
N ARG A 69 5.33 13.44 5.74
CA ARG A 69 6.21 14.40 5.07
C ARG A 69 7.28 14.86 6.07
N CYS A 70 8.49 15.04 5.57
CA CYS A 70 9.57 15.67 6.31
C CYS A 70 9.19 17.09 6.72
N ALA A 71 9.67 17.52 7.89
CA ALA A 71 9.50 18.89 8.35
C ALA A 71 10.44 19.86 7.58
N PRO A 72 10.10 21.16 7.53
CA PRO A 72 10.99 22.18 6.98
C PRO A 72 12.39 22.13 7.64
N PRO A 73 13.48 22.37 6.88
CA PRO A 73 13.52 22.88 5.49
C PRO A 73 13.47 21.78 4.41
N ALA A 74 13.40 20.50 4.77
CA ALA A 74 13.43 19.38 3.83
C ALA A 74 12.02 18.98 3.35
N GLU A 75 11.19 19.95 2.92
CA GLU A 75 9.74 19.76 2.67
C GLU A 75 9.40 18.80 1.51
N HIS A 76 10.40 18.40 0.73
CA HIS A 76 10.23 17.55 -0.46
C HIS A 76 10.56 16.07 -0.21
N CYS A 77 10.79 15.67 1.05
CA CYS A 77 10.98 14.27 1.41
C CYS A 77 9.84 13.70 2.27
N PHE A 78 9.86 12.38 2.37
CA PHE A 78 8.95 11.57 3.14
C PHE A 78 9.76 10.58 3.96
N HIS A 79 9.26 10.15 5.11
CA HIS A 79 9.90 9.06 5.86
C HIS A 79 8.87 8.11 6.45
N TYR A 80 9.33 6.89 6.71
CA TYR A 80 8.49 5.85 7.29
C TYR A 80 8.16 6.18 8.75
N GLN A 81 6.89 6.46 9.01
CA GLN A 81 6.40 6.73 10.35
C GLN A 81 4.92 6.32 10.45
N PRO A 82 4.65 5.04 10.75
CA PRO A 82 3.29 4.59 11.01
C PRO A 82 2.65 5.36 12.16
N SER A 83 1.37 5.68 12.03
CA SER A 83 0.59 6.46 12.99
C SER A 83 0.43 5.80 14.37
N SER A 84 0.67 4.49 14.47
CA SER A 84 0.63 3.75 15.73
C SER A 84 1.51 2.51 15.72
N THR A 85 1.87 2.01 16.90
CA THR A 85 2.57 0.73 17.07
C THR A 85 1.75 -0.45 16.53
N ALA A 86 0.41 -0.37 16.61
CA ALA A 86 -0.46 -1.39 16.02
C ALA A 86 -0.37 -1.40 14.49
N MET A 87 -0.36 -0.22 13.85
CA MET A 87 -0.15 -0.09 12.40
C MET A 87 1.21 -0.68 12.00
N ARG A 88 2.28 -0.29 12.70
CA ARG A 88 3.63 -0.83 12.45
C ARG A 88 3.65 -2.36 12.53
N ARG A 89 3.07 -2.96 13.57
CA ARG A 89 3.00 -4.43 13.70
C ARG A 89 2.25 -5.10 12.55
N ARG A 90 1.13 -4.52 12.08
CA ARG A 90 0.41 -5.05 10.92
C ARG A 90 1.23 -4.99 9.65
N ILE A 91 1.95 -3.89 9.43
CA ILE A 91 2.87 -3.73 8.31
C ILE A 91 4.00 -4.77 8.39
N ASP A 92 4.55 -5.01 9.58
CA ASP A 92 5.59 -6.02 9.80
C ASP A 92 5.10 -7.45 9.49
N GLN A 93 3.89 -7.79 9.94
CA GLN A 93 3.26 -9.08 9.62
C GLN A 93 2.99 -9.22 8.12
N LEU A 94 2.53 -8.14 7.47
CA LEU A 94 2.30 -8.15 6.04
C LEU A 94 3.60 -8.32 5.25
N ALA A 95 4.70 -7.68 5.70
CA ALA A 95 6.01 -7.82 5.07
C ALA A 95 6.51 -9.27 5.13
N ASP A 96 6.40 -9.92 6.30
CA ASP A 96 6.76 -11.33 6.48
C ASP A 96 5.91 -12.24 5.59
N LEU A 97 4.59 -12.03 5.57
CA LEU A 97 3.69 -12.78 4.71
C LEU A 97 4.02 -12.59 3.23
N TYR A 98 4.20 -11.36 2.77
CA TYR A 98 4.48 -11.03 1.37
C TYR A 98 5.76 -11.71 0.87
N SER A 99 6.78 -11.81 1.73
CA SER A 99 8.04 -12.52 1.40
C SER A 99 7.85 -14.03 1.22
N LYS A 100 6.86 -14.63 1.89
CA LYS A 100 6.59 -16.09 1.88
C LYS A 100 5.49 -16.49 0.89
N GLN A 101 4.55 -15.58 0.65
CA GLN A 101 3.25 -15.83 0.02
C GLN A 101 2.92 -14.76 -1.03
N LEU A 102 3.92 -14.35 -1.82
CA LEU A 102 3.82 -13.28 -2.83
C LEU A 102 2.55 -13.40 -3.68
N VAL A 103 2.35 -14.56 -4.31
CA VAL A 103 1.23 -14.81 -5.24
C VAL A 103 -0.12 -14.66 -4.54
N GLU A 104 -0.26 -15.14 -3.31
CA GLU A 104 -1.52 -15.09 -2.57
C GLU A 104 -1.86 -13.65 -2.16
N VAL A 105 -0.87 -12.88 -1.70
CA VAL A 105 -1.07 -11.47 -1.33
C VAL A 105 -1.37 -10.61 -2.56
N THR A 106 -0.66 -10.78 -3.68
CA THR A 106 -0.95 -10.03 -4.91
C THR A 106 -2.34 -10.37 -5.45
N THR A 107 -2.73 -11.65 -5.42
CA THR A 107 -4.08 -12.09 -5.82
C THR A 107 -5.15 -11.45 -4.95
N LEU A 108 -4.93 -11.38 -3.63
CA LEU A 108 -5.86 -10.74 -2.70
C LEU A 108 -6.04 -9.24 -3.04
N ILE A 109 -4.95 -8.52 -3.32
CA ILE A 109 -5.01 -7.11 -3.70
C ILE A 109 -5.79 -6.92 -5.01
N HIS A 110 -5.52 -7.75 -6.03
CA HIS A 110 -6.24 -7.67 -7.31
C HIS A 110 -7.73 -7.99 -7.17
N SER A 111 -8.10 -8.98 -6.36
CA SER A 111 -9.50 -9.34 -6.13
C SER A 111 -10.33 -8.22 -5.49
N SER A 112 -9.70 -7.38 -4.66
CA SER A 112 -10.32 -6.19 -4.06
C SER A 112 -10.63 -5.13 -5.11
N LEU A 113 -9.70 -4.91 -6.03
CA LEU A 113 -9.82 -3.93 -7.10
C LEU A 113 -10.95 -4.29 -8.06
N GLU A 114 -11.03 -5.55 -8.47
CA GLU A 114 -12.09 -6.06 -9.35
C GLU A 114 -13.48 -5.91 -8.69
N ARG A 115 -13.60 -6.22 -7.40
CA ARG A 115 -14.86 -6.09 -6.66
C ARG A 115 -15.33 -4.64 -6.57
N LYS A 116 -14.42 -3.69 -6.30
CA LYS A 116 -14.75 -2.25 -6.28
C LYS A 116 -15.17 -1.77 -7.67
N ALA A 117 -14.45 -2.16 -8.73
CA ALA A 117 -14.80 -1.80 -10.10
C ALA A 117 -16.20 -2.33 -10.51
N GLN A 118 -16.53 -3.56 -10.12
CA GLN A 118 -17.84 -4.15 -10.37
C GLN A 118 -18.96 -3.40 -9.64
N GLN A 119 -18.77 -3.06 -8.36
CA GLN A 119 -19.75 -2.29 -7.58
C GLN A 119 -20.03 -0.90 -8.18
N PHE A 120 -19.01 -0.22 -8.72
CA PHE A 120 -19.22 1.02 -9.47
C PHE A 120 -20.02 0.79 -10.75
N ALA A 121 -19.70 -0.25 -11.53
CA ALA A 121 -20.42 -0.56 -12.77
C ALA A 121 -21.91 -0.84 -12.53
N ASP A 122 -22.25 -1.54 -11.45
CA ASP A 122 -23.64 -1.87 -11.12
C ASP A 122 -24.42 -0.64 -10.62
N ALA A 123 -23.78 0.31 -9.94
CA ALA A 123 -24.39 1.59 -9.56
C ALA A 123 -24.80 2.45 -10.78
N PHE A 124 -24.10 2.32 -11.92
CA PHE A 124 -24.47 2.99 -13.16
C PHE A 124 -25.63 2.29 -13.90
N LYS A 125 -25.79 0.97 -13.76
CA LYS A 125 -26.95 0.25 -14.32
C LYS A 125 -28.24 0.59 -13.59
N LEU A 126 -28.17 0.79 -12.27
CA LEU A 126 -29.34 1.11 -11.43
C LEU A 126 -30.04 2.43 -11.80
N ARG A 127 -29.35 3.36 -12.48
CA ARG A 127 -29.94 4.65 -12.93
C ARG A 127 -30.65 4.55 -14.28
N LYS A 128 -30.67 3.38 -14.93
CA LYS A 128 -31.31 3.17 -16.23
C LYS A 128 -32.74 2.60 -16.10
N ASP A 129 -33.11 2.10 -14.92
CA ASP A 129 -34.42 1.53 -14.63
C ASP A 129 -35.25 2.40 -13.65
N SER A 130 -35.06 3.72 -13.65
CA SER A 130 -35.89 4.69 -12.91
C SER A 130 -36.30 5.86 -13.77
#